data_AF-Q6F0Z3-F1
#
_entry.id   AF-Q6F0Z3-F1
#
_cell.length_a   1.000
_cell.length_b   1.000
_cell.length_c   1.000
_cell.angle_alpha   90.00
_cell.angle_beta   90.00
_cell.angle_gamma   90.00
#
_symmetry.space_group_name_H-M   'P 1'
#
loop_
_entity.id
_entity.type
_entity.pdbx_description
1 polymer ?
#
loop_
_entity_poly.entity_id
_entity_poly.type
_entity_poly.pdbx_seq_one_letter_code
_entity_poly.pdbx_strand_id
1 'polypeptide(L)'
;MTKFKYEDWLMQFINDDWYIQINTSENNIIFDEVIQLHEKWLDSQDYNNFIKENQEAVAIDNLPGFLENEEVCKTDEYIKSFISGVFHLRIDGLYNIASDYVNAFNEINEHSFNAVDESGVDVAINKAFLELSEKYYEELITVVRNTEVPDEFKYCWRDLIELVQRFNSYESREDKLDVAYQLLDYLTTTIDGFDDLSIDLTDEMIESSNNFIALLIKFEIIFDRLILLKEHIEYQYVEQKGLPDNFYRMNILDRYKEIETFKIMNEED
;
A
#
# COMPACT_ATOMS: atom_id res chain seq x y z
N MET A 1 20.88 -10.22 11.81
CA MET A 1 19.42 -10.27 11.65
C MET A 1 18.97 -11.71 11.80
N THR A 2 18.00 -11.93 12.67
CA THR A 2 17.19 -13.15 12.78
C THR A 2 16.50 -13.35 11.44
N LYS A 3 16.57 -14.56 10.87
CA LYS A 3 15.93 -14.87 9.59
C LYS A 3 14.41 -14.79 9.78
N PHE A 4 13.73 -14.00 8.96
CA PHE A 4 12.27 -13.95 8.98
C PHE A 4 11.69 -15.34 8.73
N LYS A 5 10.72 -15.74 9.55
CA LYS A 5 10.16 -17.10 9.54
C LYS A 5 9.41 -17.42 8.24
N TYR A 6 8.81 -16.40 7.61
CA TYR A 6 7.94 -16.54 6.43
C TYR A 6 8.58 -15.92 5.18
N GLU A 7 9.90 -15.98 5.07
CA GLU A 7 10.67 -15.39 3.95
C GLU A 7 10.14 -15.84 2.58
N ASP A 8 9.90 -17.13 2.38
CA ASP A 8 9.44 -17.65 1.09
C ASP A 8 8.05 -17.09 0.71
N TRP A 9 7.18 -16.88 1.70
CA TRP A 9 5.85 -16.30 1.48
C TRP A 9 5.94 -14.80 1.17
N LEU A 10 6.84 -14.08 1.83
CA LEU A 10 7.11 -12.67 1.52
C LEU A 10 7.65 -12.50 0.09
N MET A 11 8.60 -13.36 -0.31
CA MET A 11 9.14 -13.34 -1.67
C MET A 11 8.08 -13.66 -2.71
N GLN A 12 7.17 -14.61 -2.41
CA GLN A 12 6.02 -14.85 -3.27
C GLN A 12 5.13 -13.60 -3.39
N PHE A 13 4.81 -12.94 -2.28
CA PHE A 13 3.98 -11.73 -2.28
C PHE A 13 4.54 -10.62 -3.19
N ILE A 14 5.84 -10.36 -3.08
CA ILE A 14 6.55 -9.36 -3.89
C ILE A 14 6.55 -9.76 -5.37
N ASN A 15 6.84 -11.02 -5.68
CA ASN A 15 6.83 -11.50 -7.06
C ASN A 15 5.44 -11.50 -7.69
N ASP A 16 4.40 -11.80 -6.90
CA ASP A 16 3.00 -11.68 -7.34
C ASP A 16 2.66 -10.21 -7.66
N ASP A 17 3.19 -9.24 -6.91
CA ASP A 17 2.96 -7.81 -7.18
C ASP A 17 3.64 -7.38 -8.49
N TRP A 18 4.89 -7.83 -8.73
CA TRP A 18 5.56 -7.63 -10.01
C TRP A 18 4.80 -8.25 -11.18
N TYR A 19 4.31 -9.48 -11.00
CA TYR A 19 3.52 -10.15 -12.03
C TYR A 19 2.29 -9.32 -12.40
N ILE A 20 1.54 -8.84 -11.40
CA ILE A 20 0.39 -7.95 -11.63
C ILE A 20 0.84 -6.67 -12.36
N GLN A 21 1.89 -5.98 -11.89
CA GLN A 21 2.33 -4.72 -12.50
C GLN A 21 2.75 -4.86 -13.97
N ILE A 22 3.44 -5.95 -14.32
CA ILE A 22 3.86 -6.22 -15.69
C ILE A 22 2.64 -6.42 -16.60
N ASN A 23 1.69 -7.26 -16.18
CA ASN A 23 0.50 -7.57 -16.98
C ASN A 23 -0.43 -6.36 -17.11
N THR A 24 -0.62 -5.57 -16.04
CA THR A 24 -1.41 -4.34 -16.11
C THR A 24 -0.76 -3.28 -17.00
N SER A 25 0.58 -3.26 -17.09
CA SER A 25 1.34 -2.24 -17.82
C SER A 25 1.68 -2.62 -19.25
N GLU A 26 1.38 -3.83 -19.72
CA GLU A 26 1.82 -4.36 -21.03
C GLU A 26 1.47 -3.44 -22.22
N ASN A 27 0.37 -2.69 -22.11
CA ASN A 27 -0.09 -1.76 -23.12
C ASN A 27 0.02 -0.28 -22.69
N ASN A 28 0.81 -0.01 -21.65
CA ASN A 28 0.94 1.32 -21.03
C ASN A 28 2.25 2.00 -21.46
N ILE A 29 2.27 3.35 -21.46
CA ILE A 29 3.41 4.20 -21.80
C ILE A 29 4.63 4.01 -20.86
N ILE A 30 4.44 3.35 -19.72
CA ILE A 30 5.49 3.04 -18.74
C ILE A 30 6.00 1.59 -18.81
N PHE A 31 5.56 0.76 -19.76
CA PHE A 31 5.91 -0.67 -19.78
C PHE A 31 7.42 -0.96 -19.69
N ASP A 32 8.22 -0.29 -20.53
CA ASP A 32 9.69 -0.47 -20.55
C ASP A 32 10.34 -0.15 -19.19
N GLU A 33 9.79 0.83 -18.47
CA GLU A 33 10.27 1.25 -17.15
C GLU A 33 9.96 0.19 -16.09
N VAL A 34 8.76 -0.39 -16.13
CA VAL A 34 8.34 -1.49 -15.26
C VAL A 34 9.24 -2.72 -15.47
N ILE A 35 9.50 -3.09 -16.72
CA ILE A 35 10.37 -4.23 -17.06
C ILE A 35 11.81 -4.00 -16.57
N GLN A 36 12.37 -2.81 -16.81
CA GLN A 36 13.73 -2.49 -16.37
C GLN A 36 13.90 -2.57 -14.85
N LEU A 37 12.91 -2.10 -14.08
CA LEU A 37 12.95 -2.19 -12.63
C LEU A 37 12.74 -3.62 -12.14
N HIS A 38 11.88 -4.40 -12.81
CA HIS A 38 11.73 -5.82 -12.53
C HIS A 38 13.02 -6.61 -12.77
N GLU A 39 13.74 -6.34 -13.86
CA GLU A 39 15.05 -6.98 -14.12
C GLU A 39 16.05 -6.72 -12.98
N LYS A 40 16.12 -5.48 -12.47
CA LYS A 40 16.94 -5.16 -11.29
C LYS A 40 16.48 -5.91 -10.03
N TRP A 41 15.17 -6.10 -9.86
CA TRP A 41 14.65 -6.91 -8.77
C TRP A 41 15.12 -8.36 -8.89
N LEU A 42 15.02 -8.96 -10.07
CA LEU A 42 15.47 -10.33 -10.32
C LEU A 42 16.98 -10.52 -10.12
N ASP A 43 17.80 -9.50 -10.38
CA ASP A 43 19.24 -9.54 -10.15
C ASP A 43 19.63 -9.56 -8.67
N SER A 44 18.82 -8.93 -7.81
CA SER A 44 19.12 -8.80 -6.38
C SER A 44 18.38 -9.82 -5.52
N GLN A 45 17.06 -9.93 -5.70
CA GLN A 45 16.12 -10.68 -4.87
C GLN A 45 16.35 -10.49 -3.35
N ASP A 46 16.87 -9.33 -2.98
CA ASP A 46 17.09 -8.90 -1.61
C ASP A 46 16.36 -7.57 -1.47
N TYR A 47 15.20 -7.62 -0.81
CA TYR A 47 14.32 -6.45 -0.69
C TYR A 47 15.00 -5.29 0.04
N ASN A 48 15.93 -5.55 0.98
CA ASN A 48 16.66 -4.48 1.67
C ASN A 48 17.64 -3.77 0.73
N ASN A 49 18.32 -4.53 -0.13
CA ASN A 49 19.24 -3.96 -1.12
C ASN A 49 18.45 -3.26 -2.24
N PHE A 50 17.33 -3.84 -2.69
CA PHE A 50 16.51 -3.26 -3.75
C PHE A 50 16.00 -1.86 -3.38
N ILE A 51 15.48 -1.66 -2.15
CA ILE A 51 15.08 -0.34 -1.65
C ILE A 51 16.27 0.61 -1.75
N LYS A 52 17.38 0.27 -1.10
CA LYS A 52 18.55 1.14 -0.96
C LYS A 52 19.14 1.56 -2.31
N GLU A 53 19.19 0.64 -3.27
CA GLU A 53 19.78 0.87 -4.59
C GLU A 53 18.87 1.66 -5.53
N ASN A 54 17.57 1.72 -5.26
CA ASN A 54 16.59 2.40 -6.11
C ASN A 54 15.89 3.59 -5.42
N GLN A 55 16.31 3.99 -4.22
CA GLN A 55 15.73 5.13 -3.47
C GLN A 55 15.52 6.41 -4.30
N GLU A 56 16.44 6.73 -5.23
CA GLU A 56 16.31 7.92 -6.10
C GLU A 56 15.28 7.74 -7.23
N ALA A 57 15.11 6.51 -7.73
CA ALA A 57 14.14 6.21 -8.79
C ALA A 57 12.70 6.11 -8.27
N VAL A 58 12.54 5.87 -6.95
CA VAL A 58 11.24 5.58 -6.33
C VAL A 58 10.82 6.68 -5.34
N ALA A 59 11.35 7.91 -5.50
CA ALA A 59 11.08 9.00 -4.57
C ALA A 59 9.60 9.44 -4.61
N ILE A 60 8.98 9.43 -3.43
CA ILE A 60 7.54 9.64 -3.21
C ILE A 60 7.06 11.06 -3.51
N ASP A 61 7.93 12.05 -3.38
CA ASP A 61 7.52 13.44 -3.19
C ASP A 61 7.16 14.18 -4.49
N ASN A 62 7.19 13.51 -5.65
CA ASN A 62 7.01 14.14 -6.96
C ASN A 62 5.96 13.43 -7.84
N LEU A 63 4.80 13.09 -7.29
CA LEU A 63 3.63 12.85 -8.14
C LEU A 63 3.36 14.14 -8.94
N PRO A 64 3.29 14.10 -10.28
CA PRO A 64 2.78 15.24 -11.01
C PRO A 64 1.34 15.53 -10.55
N GLY A 65 1.02 16.82 -10.50
CA GLY A 65 -0.11 17.31 -9.72
C GLY A 65 -1.45 16.79 -10.20
N PHE A 66 -2.21 16.11 -9.33
CA PHE A 66 -3.58 15.62 -9.58
C PHE A 66 -4.50 16.64 -10.23
N LEU A 67 -4.40 17.89 -9.77
CA LEU A 67 -5.12 19.04 -10.25
C LEU A 67 -4.20 19.81 -11.18
N GLU A 68 -4.55 19.81 -12.46
CA GLU A 68 -3.75 20.42 -13.52
C GLU A 68 -4.68 20.87 -14.67
N ASN A 69 -4.20 21.80 -15.50
CA ASN A 69 -4.98 22.28 -16.63
C ASN A 69 -5.32 21.13 -17.60
N GLU A 70 -6.57 21.07 -18.07
CA GLU A 70 -7.06 20.06 -19.01
C GLU A 70 -6.17 19.91 -20.27
N GLU A 71 -5.55 20.99 -20.75
CA GLU A 71 -4.63 20.96 -21.88
C GLU A 71 -3.32 20.22 -21.57
N VAL A 72 -2.83 20.31 -20.33
CA VAL A 72 -1.62 19.63 -19.85
C VAL A 72 -1.90 18.16 -19.54
N CYS A 73 -3.05 17.87 -18.91
CA CYS A 73 -3.47 16.51 -18.56
C CYS A 73 -3.59 15.56 -19.75
N LYS A 74 -3.78 16.10 -20.97
CA LYS A 74 -3.92 15.33 -22.21
C LYS A 74 -2.59 15.08 -22.94
N THR A 75 -1.48 15.56 -22.41
CA THR A 75 -0.16 15.34 -23.02
C THR A 75 0.39 13.97 -22.64
N ASP A 76 1.00 13.26 -23.60
CA ASP A 76 1.65 11.97 -23.34
C ASP A 76 2.74 12.08 -22.26
N GLU A 77 3.41 13.24 -22.16
CA GLU A 77 4.43 13.52 -21.15
C GLU A 77 3.83 13.55 -19.74
N TYR A 78 2.72 14.27 -19.55
CA TYR A 78 2.02 14.31 -18.27
C TYR A 78 1.46 12.93 -17.89
N ILE A 79 0.77 12.27 -18.83
CA ILE A 79 0.18 10.94 -18.61
C ILE A 79 1.27 9.96 -18.20
N LYS A 80 2.41 9.94 -18.90
CA LYS A 80 3.56 9.11 -18.54
C LYS A 80 4.09 9.44 -17.15
N SER A 81 4.33 10.72 -16.86
CA SER A 81 4.87 11.15 -15.57
C SER A 81 3.96 10.75 -14.42
N PHE A 82 2.65 10.85 -14.60
CA PHE A 82 1.66 10.52 -13.58
C PHE A 82 1.62 9.03 -13.30
N ILE A 83 1.47 8.22 -14.35
CA ILE A 83 1.43 6.76 -14.21
C ILE A 83 2.76 6.24 -13.64
N SER A 84 3.90 6.77 -14.09
CA SER A 84 5.22 6.44 -13.55
C SER A 84 5.33 6.82 -12.07
N GLY A 85 4.87 8.01 -11.68
CA GLY A 85 4.86 8.45 -10.29
C GLY A 85 4.04 7.52 -9.38
N VAL A 86 2.82 7.17 -9.78
CA VAL A 86 1.96 6.23 -9.03
C VAL A 86 2.60 4.85 -8.95
N PHE A 87 3.18 4.35 -10.04
CA PHE A 87 3.88 3.07 -10.06
C PHE A 87 5.06 3.06 -9.08
N HIS A 88 5.88 4.10 -9.08
CA HIS A 88 6.98 4.23 -8.13
C HIS A 88 6.48 4.26 -6.68
N LEU A 89 5.46 5.06 -6.37
CA LEU A 89 4.87 5.05 -5.03
C LEU A 89 4.42 3.67 -4.57
N ARG A 90 3.81 2.90 -5.47
CA ARG A 90 3.39 1.53 -5.18
C ARG A 90 4.57 0.63 -4.87
N ILE A 91 5.64 0.72 -5.65
CA ILE A 91 6.87 -0.04 -5.46
C ILE A 91 7.54 0.33 -4.14
N ASP A 92 7.73 1.62 -3.85
CA ASP A 92 8.30 2.06 -2.56
C ASP A 92 7.45 1.57 -1.38
N GLY A 93 6.13 1.75 -1.46
CA GLY A 93 5.19 1.28 -0.46
C GLY A 93 5.30 -0.22 -0.23
N LEU A 94 5.32 -1.04 -1.29
CA LEU A 94 5.47 -2.49 -1.20
C LEU A 94 6.71 -2.88 -0.39
N TYR A 95 7.86 -2.33 -0.75
CA TYR A 95 9.12 -2.73 -0.16
C TYR A 95 9.34 -2.16 1.25
N ASN A 96 8.91 -0.93 1.52
CA ASN A 96 8.95 -0.35 2.87
C ASN A 96 8.02 -1.12 3.82
N ILE A 97 6.80 -1.45 3.39
CA ILE A 97 5.90 -2.30 4.16
C ILE A 97 6.52 -3.67 4.44
N ALA A 98 7.10 -4.33 3.43
CA ALA A 98 7.77 -5.61 3.60
C ALA A 98 8.89 -5.53 4.66
N SER A 99 9.76 -4.53 4.55
CA SER A 99 10.85 -4.31 5.50
C SER A 99 10.35 -4.06 6.92
N ASP A 100 9.43 -3.11 7.09
CA ASP A 100 8.88 -2.74 8.39
C ASP A 100 8.15 -3.92 9.04
N TYR A 101 7.43 -4.72 8.25
CA TYR A 101 6.72 -5.90 8.72
C TYR A 101 7.67 -6.97 9.24
N VAL A 102 8.75 -7.25 8.50
CA VAL A 102 9.78 -8.20 8.92
C VAL A 102 10.44 -7.76 10.23
N ASN A 103 10.76 -6.47 10.35
CA ASN A 103 11.38 -5.92 11.55
C ASN A 103 10.44 -6.04 12.77
N ALA A 104 9.22 -5.54 12.65
CA ALA A 104 8.22 -5.61 13.72
C ALA A 104 7.95 -7.07 14.14
N PHE A 105 7.76 -7.96 13.15
CA PHE A 105 7.54 -9.38 13.42
C PHE A 105 8.69 -10.02 14.18
N ASN A 106 9.94 -9.80 13.74
CA ASN A 106 11.11 -10.42 14.36
C ASN A 106 11.30 -9.92 15.80
N GLU A 107 11.12 -8.63 16.06
CA GLU A 107 11.17 -8.06 17.41
C GLU A 107 10.10 -8.68 18.33
N ILE A 108 8.85 -8.80 17.85
CA ILE A 108 7.76 -9.45 18.60
C ILE A 108 8.07 -10.93 18.85
N ASN A 109 8.60 -11.64 17.85
CA ASN A 109 8.88 -13.07 17.92
C ASN A 109 10.04 -13.37 18.89
N GLU A 110 11.08 -12.53 18.94
CA GLU A 110 12.18 -12.67 19.91
C GLU A 110 11.71 -12.51 21.37
N HIS A 111 10.62 -11.76 21.58
CA HIS A 111 10.08 -11.47 22.90
C HIS A 111 8.80 -12.24 23.26
N SER A 112 8.33 -13.15 22.40
CA SER A 112 7.10 -13.90 22.62
C SER A 112 7.28 -15.41 22.55
N PHE A 113 6.42 -16.15 23.26
CA PHE A 113 6.26 -17.57 23.03
C PHE A 113 5.54 -17.76 21.70
N ASN A 114 6.00 -18.70 20.85
CA ASN A 114 5.30 -19.13 19.64
C ASN A 114 3.85 -19.49 19.98
N ALA A 115 2.94 -18.55 19.78
CA ALA A 115 1.53 -18.67 20.11
C ALA A 115 0.72 -18.66 18.82
N VAL A 116 -0.24 -19.59 18.74
CA VAL A 116 -1.23 -19.64 17.67
C VAL A 116 -2.59 -19.26 18.24
N ASP A 117 -3.41 -18.58 17.45
CA ASP A 117 -4.79 -18.24 17.83
C ASP A 117 -5.75 -19.43 17.64
N GLU A 118 -7.05 -19.18 17.86
CA GLU A 118 -8.11 -20.19 17.75
C GLU A 118 -8.26 -20.75 16.33
N SER A 119 -7.83 -19.98 15.32
CA SER A 119 -7.80 -20.40 13.92
C SER A 119 -6.47 -21.08 13.55
N GLY A 120 -5.56 -21.21 14.52
CA GLY A 120 -4.25 -21.79 14.35
C GLY A 120 -3.21 -20.84 13.78
N VAL A 121 -3.54 -19.58 13.51
CA VAL A 121 -2.66 -18.57 12.88
C VAL A 121 -1.65 -18.04 13.90
N ASP A 122 -0.42 -17.78 13.44
CA ASP A 122 0.64 -17.23 14.29
C ASP A 122 0.25 -15.83 14.80
N VAL A 123 0.14 -15.69 16.13
CA VAL A 123 -0.31 -14.46 16.78
C VAL A 123 0.62 -13.28 16.50
N ALA A 124 1.90 -13.54 16.20
CA ALA A 124 2.87 -12.50 15.85
C ALA A 124 2.51 -11.76 14.55
N ILE A 125 1.82 -12.42 13.60
CA ILE A 125 1.32 -11.80 12.36
C ILE A 125 0.37 -10.65 12.69
N ASN A 126 -0.63 -10.93 13.52
CA ASN A 126 -1.63 -9.94 13.92
C ASN A 126 -1.05 -8.86 14.84
N LYS A 127 -0.02 -9.17 15.63
CA LYS A 127 0.65 -8.16 16.46
C LYS A 127 1.49 -7.20 15.62
N ALA A 128 2.28 -7.72 14.68
CA ALA A 128 3.07 -6.89 13.77
C ALA A 128 2.17 -5.98 12.92
N PHE A 129 1.06 -6.53 12.41
CA PHE A 129 0.06 -5.74 11.69
C PHE A 129 -0.54 -4.61 12.54
N LEU A 130 -0.93 -4.89 13.79
CA LEU A 130 -1.47 -3.87 14.69
C LEU A 130 -0.46 -2.78 15.01
N GLU A 131 0.78 -3.15 15.33
CA GLU A 131 1.84 -2.20 15.65
C GLU A 131 2.15 -1.27 14.47
N LEU A 132 2.22 -1.83 13.26
CA LEU A 132 2.44 -1.02 12.05
C LEU A 132 1.22 -0.18 11.68
N SER A 133 0.00 -0.71 11.86
CA SER A 133 -1.21 0.08 11.65
C SER A 133 -1.23 1.30 12.57
N GLU A 134 -0.87 1.11 13.85
CA GLU A 134 -0.73 2.17 14.84
C GLU A 134 0.33 3.20 14.43
N LYS A 135 1.53 2.73 14.07
CA LYS A 135 2.63 3.58 13.57
C LYS A 135 2.18 4.43 12.38
N TYR A 136 1.62 3.83 11.34
CA TYR A 136 1.31 4.56 10.10
C TYR A 136 0.15 5.54 10.24
N TYR A 137 -0.90 5.24 11.04
CA TYR A 137 -1.95 6.24 11.22
C TYR A 137 -1.45 7.42 12.07
N GLU A 138 -0.55 7.20 13.03
CA GLU A 138 0.07 8.27 13.82
C GLU A 138 0.95 9.17 12.94
N GLU A 139 1.71 8.57 12.03
CA GLU A 139 2.48 9.28 11.02
C GLU A 139 1.58 10.11 10.10
N LEU A 140 0.52 9.51 9.53
CA LEU A 140 -0.47 10.20 8.70
C LEU A 140 -1.01 11.44 9.41
N ILE A 141 -1.44 11.29 10.66
CA ILE A 141 -2.01 12.39 11.44
C ILE A 141 -0.99 13.47 11.72
N THR A 142 0.25 13.08 12.01
CA THR A 142 1.33 14.03 12.25
C THR A 142 1.61 14.84 10.99
N VAL A 143 1.70 14.20 9.83
CA VAL A 143 1.96 14.91 8.57
C VAL A 143 0.78 15.78 8.18
N VAL A 144 -0.45 15.25 8.23
CA VAL A 144 -1.66 16.00 7.88
C VAL A 144 -1.85 17.23 8.77
N ARG A 145 -1.61 17.15 10.08
CA ARG A 145 -1.70 18.32 10.98
C ARG A 145 -0.70 19.43 10.67
N ASN A 146 0.43 19.08 10.04
CA ASN A 146 1.51 20.00 9.71
C ASN A 146 1.48 20.43 8.23
N THR A 147 0.51 19.93 7.46
CA THR A 147 0.34 20.27 6.05
C THR A 147 -0.66 21.42 5.92
N GLU A 148 -0.29 22.48 5.22
CA GLU A 148 -1.22 23.55 4.89
C GLU A 148 -2.10 23.09 3.72
N VAL A 149 -3.42 23.13 3.93
CA VAL A 149 -4.42 22.71 2.93
C VAL A 149 -5.36 23.86 2.60
N PRO A 150 -5.78 24.02 1.33
CA PRO A 150 -6.80 24.99 0.96
C PRO A 150 -8.11 24.75 1.72
N ASP A 151 -8.90 25.82 1.88
CA ASP A 151 -10.14 25.80 2.66
C ASP A 151 -11.11 24.74 2.16
N GLU A 152 -11.12 24.50 0.86
CA GLU A 152 -11.97 23.55 0.16
C GLU A 152 -11.66 22.10 0.53
N PHE A 153 -10.45 21.80 0.99
CA PHE A 153 -10.04 20.45 1.44
C PHE A 153 -10.04 20.29 2.96
N LYS A 154 -10.35 21.35 3.73
CA LYS A 154 -10.37 21.28 5.20
C LYS A 154 -11.44 20.34 5.76
N TYR A 155 -12.50 20.03 4.99
CA TYR A 155 -13.48 19.04 5.43
C TYR A 155 -12.86 17.65 5.53
N CYS A 156 -12.06 17.22 4.53
CA CYS A 156 -11.31 15.97 4.58
C CYS A 156 -10.43 15.93 5.82
N TRP A 157 -9.69 17.01 6.06
CA TRP A 157 -8.82 17.09 7.22
C TRP A 157 -9.57 16.90 8.55
N ARG A 158 -10.71 17.57 8.71
CA ARG A 158 -11.54 17.44 9.92
C ARG A 158 -12.06 16.01 10.07
N ASP A 159 -12.58 15.43 9.00
CA ASP A 159 -13.18 14.10 9.03
C ASP A 159 -12.12 13.02 9.34
N LEU A 160 -10.89 13.15 8.81
CA LEU A 160 -9.77 12.29 9.16
C LEU A 160 -9.37 12.44 10.64
N ILE A 161 -9.36 13.66 11.19
CA ILE A 161 -9.10 13.88 12.62
C ILE A 161 -10.18 13.21 13.47
N GLU A 162 -11.46 13.37 13.11
CA GLU A 162 -12.59 12.75 13.84
C GLU A 162 -12.50 11.22 13.78
N LEU A 163 -12.15 10.67 12.62
CA LEU A 163 -11.93 9.24 12.42
C LEU A 163 -10.84 8.70 13.37
N VAL A 164 -9.71 9.41 13.48
CA VAL A 164 -8.63 9.00 14.39
C VAL A 164 -9.00 9.19 15.86
N GLN A 165 -9.77 10.22 16.21
CA GLN A 165 -10.31 10.34 17.56
C GLN A 165 -11.20 9.14 17.93
N ARG A 166 -11.97 8.62 16.97
CA ARG A 166 -12.75 7.39 17.15
C ARG A 166 -11.83 6.18 17.39
N PHE A 167 -10.76 6.01 16.60
CA PHE A 167 -9.84 4.89 16.80
C PHE A 167 -9.15 4.89 18.16
N ASN A 168 -8.80 6.07 18.68
CA ASN A 168 -8.24 6.21 20.03
C ASN A 168 -9.20 5.76 21.14
N SER A 169 -10.50 5.64 20.85
CA SER A 169 -11.51 5.13 21.79
C SER A 169 -11.67 3.61 21.76
N TYR A 170 -11.03 2.91 20.81
CA TYR A 170 -11.14 1.45 20.70
C TYR A 170 -10.32 0.74 21.78
N GLU A 171 -11.02 -0.03 22.60
CA GLU A 171 -10.41 -0.79 23.71
C GLU A 171 -10.13 -2.25 23.33
N SER A 172 -10.90 -2.83 22.41
CA SER A 172 -10.76 -4.23 22.02
C SER A 172 -9.71 -4.42 20.90
N ARG A 173 -9.07 -5.58 20.90
CA ARG A 173 -8.11 -5.95 19.86
C ARG A 173 -8.78 -6.08 18.49
N GLU A 174 -10.01 -6.57 18.45
CA GLU A 174 -10.76 -6.76 17.21
C GLU A 174 -11.07 -5.40 16.57
N ASP A 175 -11.55 -4.43 17.35
CA ASP A 175 -11.81 -3.07 16.84
C ASP A 175 -10.53 -2.41 16.30
N LYS A 176 -9.38 -2.68 16.92
CA LYS A 176 -8.07 -2.17 16.47
C LYS A 176 -7.58 -2.82 15.18
N LEU A 177 -7.93 -4.09 14.92
CA LEU A 177 -7.58 -4.77 13.67
C LEU A 177 -8.32 -4.14 12.49
N ASP A 178 -9.51 -3.60 12.72
CA ASP A 178 -10.34 -2.96 11.69
C ASP A 178 -9.89 -1.53 11.35
N VAL A 179 -8.99 -0.92 12.13
CA VAL A 179 -8.54 0.47 11.94
C VAL A 179 -7.91 0.68 10.57
N ALA A 180 -6.99 -0.20 10.16
CA ALA A 180 -6.35 -0.09 8.85
C ALA A 180 -7.35 -0.20 7.70
N TYR A 181 -8.35 -1.07 7.82
CA TYR A 181 -9.40 -1.24 6.81
C TYR A 181 -10.31 -0.01 6.72
N GLN A 182 -10.70 0.56 7.87
CA GLN A 182 -11.51 1.78 7.91
C GLN A 182 -10.73 3.00 7.41
N LEU A 183 -9.41 3.05 7.64
CA LEU A 183 -8.56 4.09 7.07
C LEU A 183 -8.43 3.95 5.56
N LEU A 184 -8.18 2.73 5.06
CA LEU A 184 -8.11 2.48 3.63
C LEU A 184 -9.42 2.91 2.94
N ASP A 185 -10.58 2.46 3.44
CA ASP A 185 -11.90 2.83 2.91
C ASP A 185 -12.13 4.34 2.89
N TYR A 186 -11.77 5.02 3.98
CA TYR A 186 -11.84 6.48 4.06
C TYR A 186 -10.93 7.17 3.05
N LEU A 187 -9.67 6.73 2.93
CA LEU A 187 -8.68 7.33 2.02
C LEU A 187 -9.11 7.13 0.57
N THR A 188 -9.44 5.91 0.16
CA THR A 188 -9.92 5.60 -1.20
C THR A 188 -11.16 6.42 -1.53
N THR A 189 -12.18 6.44 -0.66
CA THR A 189 -13.40 7.24 -0.90
C THR A 189 -13.11 8.74 -0.99
N THR A 190 -12.15 9.24 -0.20
CA THR A 190 -11.76 10.65 -0.21
C THR A 190 -11.02 11.02 -1.49
N ILE A 191 -10.09 10.17 -1.94
CA ILE A 191 -9.31 10.37 -3.15
C ILE A 191 -10.22 10.33 -4.38
N ASP A 192 -11.08 9.31 -4.49
CA ASP A 192 -12.08 9.19 -5.58
C ASP A 192 -13.02 10.41 -5.60
N GLY A 193 -13.38 10.91 -4.42
CA GLY A 193 -14.21 12.10 -4.28
C GLY A 193 -13.58 13.38 -4.84
N PHE A 194 -12.25 13.44 -4.99
CA PHE A 194 -11.58 14.61 -5.57
C PHE A 194 -11.83 14.77 -7.06
N ASP A 195 -12.05 13.68 -7.80
CA ASP A 195 -12.36 13.73 -9.24
C ASP A 195 -13.72 14.41 -9.51
N ASP A 196 -14.65 14.30 -8.57
CA ASP A 196 -16.01 14.86 -8.66
C ASP A 196 -16.11 16.32 -8.17
N LEU A 197 -15.04 16.87 -7.59
CA LEU A 197 -15.05 18.21 -7.02
C LEU A 197 -14.88 19.28 -8.10
N SER A 198 -15.97 20.00 -8.39
CA SER A 198 -15.92 21.24 -9.18
C SER A 198 -15.44 22.39 -8.30
N ILE A 199 -14.13 22.55 -8.12
CA ILE A 199 -13.51 23.64 -7.35
C ILE A 199 -12.69 24.55 -8.27
N ASP A 200 -12.93 25.86 -8.18
CA ASP A 200 -12.07 26.88 -8.80
C ASP A 200 -10.87 27.18 -7.88
N LEU A 201 -9.73 26.55 -8.15
CA LEU A 201 -8.48 26.75 -7.39
C LEU A 201 -7.58 27.79 -8.07
N THR A 202 -6.86 28.58 -7.27
CA THR A 202 -5.77 29.43 -7.78
C THR A 202 -4.48 28.60 -7.96
N ASP A 203 -3.52 29.07 -8.76
CA ASP A 203 -2.23 28.36 -8.99
C ASP A 203 -1.51 27.98 -7.68
N GLU A 204 -1.51 28.85 -6.67
CA GLU A 204 -0.91 28.58 -5.34
C GLU A 204 -1.70 27.53 -4.54
N MET A 205 -3.02 27.49 -4.73
CA MET A 205 -3.88 26.46 -4.12
C MET A 205 -3.73 25.11 -4.84
N ILE A 206 -3.45 25.11 -6.14
CA ILE A 206 -3.23 23.88 -6.91
C ILE A 206 -2.01 23.12 -6.37
N GLU A 207 -0.88 23.81 -6.17
CA GLU A 207 0.35 23.18 -5.66
C GLU A 207 0.13 22.57 -4.26
N SER A 208 -0.46 23.33 -3.33
CA SER A 208 -0.75 22.83 -1.98
C SER A 208 -1.78 21.70 -1.96
N SER A 209 -2.79 21.73 -2.83
CA SER A 209 -3.76 20.64 -2.99
C SER A 209 -3.10 19.37 -3.51
N ASN A 210 -2.25 19.49 -4.54
CA ASN A 210 -1.55 18.36 -5.12
C ASN A 210 -0.62 17.69 -4.11
N ASN A 211 0.09 18.47 -3.30
CA ASN A 211 0.91 17.94 -2.20
C ASN A 211 0.06 17.19 -1.17
N PHE A 212 -1.13 17.70 -0.84
CA PHE A 212 -2.04 17.03 0.09
C PHE A 212 -2.64 15.75 -0.49
N ILE A 213 -3.05 15.75 -1.75
CA ILE A 213 -3.60 14.56 -2.42
C ILE A 213 -2.52 13.47 -2.54
N ALA A 214 -1.30 13.84 -2.96
CA ALA A 214 -0.16 12.93 -3.03
C ALA A 214 0.14 12.30 -1.66
N LEU A 215 0.05 13.08 -0.58
CA LEU A 215 0.17 12.57 0.78
C LEU A 215 -0.91 11.51 1.10
N LEU A 216 -2.17 11.76 0.76
CA LEU A 216 -3.25 10.81 1.01
C LEU A 216 -3.06 9.51 0.23
N ILE A 217 -2.66 9.60 -1.04
CA ILE A 217 -2.38 8.43 -1.90
C ILE A 217 -1.23 7.60 -1.36
N LYS A 218 -0.16 8.25 -0.89
CA LYS A 218 0.95 7.55 -0.24
C LYS A 218 0.44 6.68 0.91
N PHE A 219 -0.39 7.23 1.79
CA PHE A 219 -0.90 6.49 2.94
C PHE A 219 -1.94 5.44 2.55
N GLU A 220 -2.74 5.69 1.52
CA GLU A 220 -3.65 4.69 0.94
C GLU A 220 -2.85 3.46 0.48
N ILE A 221 -1.79 3.66 -0.29
CA ILE A 221 -0.88 2.60 -0.74
C ILE A 221 -0.23 1.86 0.44
N ILE A 222 0.22 2.59 1.47
CA ILE A 222 0.82 1.98 2.68
C ILE A 222 -0.19 1.03 3.36
N PHE A 223 -1.42 1.49 3.58
CA PHE A 223 -2.45 0.65 4.23
C PHE A 223 -2.88 -0.51 3.34
N ASP A 224 -3.08 -0.30 2.04
CA ASP A 224 -3.39 -1.36 1.08
C ASP A 224 -2.33 -2.47 1.08
N ARG A 225 -1.04 -2.10 0.96
CA ARG A 225 0.07 -3.07 0.96
C ARG A 225 0.21 -3.78 2.31
N LEU A 226 0.00 -3.08 3.43
CA LEU A 226 0.04 -3.67 4.77
C LEU A 226 -1.07 -4.72 4.97
N ILE A 227 -2.30 -4.39 4.56
CA ILE A 227 -3.45 -5.30 4.63
C ILE A 227 -3.19 -6.53 3.76
N LEU A 228 -2.80 -6.34 2.51
CA LEU A 228 -2.56 -7.44 1.58
C LEU A 228 -1.40 -8.35 2.02
N LEU A 229 -0.32 -7.79 2.57
CA LEU A 229 0.79 -8.59 3.09
C LEU A 229 0.33 -9.46 4.27
N LYS A 230 -0.40 -8.87 5.23
CA LYS A 230 -0.98 -9.62 6.36
C LYS A 230 -1.86 -10.76 5.86
N GLU A 231 -2.83 -10.44 5.00
CA GLU A 231 -3.78 -11.43 4.48
C GLU A 231 -3.10 -12.51 3.64
N HIS A 232 -2.04 -12.19 2.90
CA HIS A 232 -1.23 -13.16 2.17
C HIS A 232 -0.53 -14.15 3.11
N ILE A 233 0.11 -13.66 4.17
CA ILE A 233 0.78 -14.54 5.15
C ILE A 233 -0.25 -15.42 5.87
N GLU A 234 -1.41 -14.87 6.23
CA GLU A 234 -2.54 -15.64 6.80
C GLU A 234 -3.04 -16.70 5.82
N TYR A 235 -3.24 -16.33 4.55
CA TYR A 235 -3.67 -17.24 3.48
C TYR A 235 -2.72 -18.43 3.31
N GLN A 236 -1.42 -18.16 3.18
CA GLN A 236 -0.39 -19.19 3.07
C GLN A 236 -0.37 -20.14 4.28
N TYR A 237 -0.66 -19.60 5.47
CA TYR A 237 -0.76 -20.38 6.69
C TYR A 237 -1.99 -21.31 6.67
N VAL A 238 -3.15 -20.80 6.25
CA VAL A 238 -4.41 -21.57 6.13
C VAL A 238 -4.25 -22.71 5.12
N GLU A 239 -3.67 -22.42 3.94
CA GLU A 239 -3.36 -23.39 2.89
C GLU A 239 -2.41 -24.49 3.37
N GLN A 240 -1.28 -24.12 3.98
CA GLN A 240 -0.29 -25.11 4.46
C GLN A 240 -0.87 -26.05 5.53
N LYS A 241 -1.85 -25.58 6.31
CA LYS A 241 -2.50 -26.35 7.36
C LYS A 241 -3.71 -27.15 6.86
N GLY A 242 -4.15 -26.95 5.62
CA GLY A 242 -5.37 -27.55 5.08
C GLY A 242 -6.61 -27.14 5.87
N LEU A 243 -6.63 -25.89 6.35
CA LEU A 243 -7.78 -25.33 7.04
C LEU A 243 -8.90 -24.97 6.04
N PRO A 244 -10.17 -24.89 6.48
CA PRO A 244 -11.27 -24.68 5.55
C PRO A 244 -11.26 -23.28 4.89
N ASP A 245 -11.78 -23.20 3.66
CA ASP A 245 -11.73 -21.98 2.83
C ASP A 245 -12.44 -20.75 3.43
N ASN A 246 -13.31 -20.93 4.43
CA ASN A 246 -14.01 -19.81 5.08
C ASN A 246 -13.09 -18.94 5.96
N PHE A 247 -11.83 -19.32 6.13
CA PHE A 247 -10.80 -18.51 6.77
C PHE A 247 -10.11 -17.53 5.80
N TYR A 248 -10.34 -17.65 4.49
CA TYR A 248 -9.78 -16.73 3.50
C TYR A 248 -10.46 -15.36 3.56
N ARG A 249 -9.63 -14.31 3.49
CA ARG A 249 -10.08 -12.92 3.43
C ARG A 249 -10.38 -12.54 1.97
N MET A 250 -11.32 -11.63 1.77
CA MET A 250 -11.80 -11.31 0.42
C MET A 250 -10.72 -10.64 -0.44
N ASN A 251 -9.94 -9.72 0.12
CA ASN A 251 -8.95 -8.95 -0.66
C ASN A 251 -7.87 -9.88 -1.24
N ILE A 252 -7.36 -10.82 -0.44
CA ILE A 252 -6.39 -11.80 -0.93
C ILE A 252 -7.00 -12.77 -1.96
N LEU A 253 -8.26 -13.17 -1.81
CA LEU A 253 -8.93 -14.01 -2.81
C LEU A 253 -9.08 -13.29 -4.16
N ASP A 254 -9.45 -12.01 -4.14
CA ASP A 254 -9.60 -11.23 -5.37
C ASP A 254 -8.25 -11.01 -6.06
N ARG A 255 -7.17 -10.78 -5.29
CA ARG A 255 -5.80 -10.75 -5.81
C ARG A 255 -5.41 -12.06 -6.52
N TYR A 256 -5.67 -13.22 -5.93
CA TYR A 256 -5.33 -14.48 -6.57
C TYR A 256 -6.21 -14.76 -7.81
N LYS A 257 -7.47 -14.35 -7.82
CA LYS A 257 -8.31 -14.43 -9.03
C LYS A 257 -7.78 -13.56 -10.17
N GLU A 258 -7.29 -12.37 -9.86
CA GLU A 258 -6.64 -11.48 -10.84
C GLU A 258 -5.41 -12.16 -11.45
N ILE A 259 -4.53 -12.72 -10.62
CA ILE A 259 -3.34 -13.47 -11.07
C ILE A 259 -3.73 -14.64 -11.98
N GLU A 260 -4.74 -15.43 -11.58
CA GLU A 260 -5.23 -16.55 -12.40
C GLU A 260 -5.82 -16.06 -13.73
N THR A 261 -6.51 -14.93 -13.75
CA THR A 261 -7.04 -14.33 -14.98
C THR A 261 -5.92 -13.97 -15.95
N PHE A 262 -4.84 -13.33 -15.47
CA PHE A 262 -3.67 -13.03 -16.29
C PHE A 262 -2.98 -14.29 -16.81
N LYS A 263 -2.87 -15.35 -15.99
CA LYS A 263 -2.29 -16.63 -16.44
C LYS A 263 -3.09 -17.23 -17.59
N ILE A 264 -4.41 -17.26 -17.48
CA ILE A 264 -5.29 -17.78 -18.54
C ILE A 264 -5.11 -16.98 -19.82
N MET A 265 -5.07 -15.65 -19.74
CA MET A 265 -4.86 -14.79 -20.91
C MET A 265 -3.52 -15.08 -21.59
N ASN A 266 -2.44 -15.22 -20.82
CA ASN A 266 -1.10 -15.47 -21.33
C ASN A 266 -0.88 -16.90 -21.85
N GLU A 267 -1.73 -17.87 -21.46
CA GLU A 267 -1.73 -19.23 -22.02
C GLU A 267 -2.50 -19.34 -23.34
N GLU A 268 -3.38 -18.37 -23.65
CA GLU A 268 -4.16 -18.31 -24.88
C GLU A 268 -3.43 -17.62 -26.05
N ASP A 269 -2.30 -16.95 -25.79
CA ASP A 269 -1.40 -16.30 -26.77
C ASP A 269 -0.22 -17.20 -27.21
#